data_AF-U3TS71-F1
#
_entry.id   AF-U3TS71-F1
#
_cell.length_a   1.000
_cell.length_b   1.000
_cell.length_c   1.000
_cell.angle_alpha   90.00
_cell.angle_beta   90.00
_cell.angle_gamma   90.00
#
_symmetry.space_group_name_H-M   'P 1'
#
loop_
_entity.id
_entity.type
_entity.pdbx_description
1 polymer ?
#
loop_
_entity_poly.entity_id
_entity_poly.type
_entity_poly.pdbx_seq_one_letter_code
_entity_poly.pdbx_strand_id
1 'polypeptide(L)'
;MLKRCFYLIIGAVYFTFGRKYCLPALIVPMLLLSASSVLKSLGHPLLIDVNSKFGFIHYAWFMVGCLVYERLHRRDKLYHYALTVLALLINFSYYAKNSGVVAVVPLLLVMLFFIASFYSRQIERWLSLRFFTAIGFVSYALYLIHENLMIAILIKLNGYIKSEAVMTMLPVVVASVLYYVAWLISKYAEPALRNALKWKRQPAPQAGSGL
;
A
#
# COMPACT_ATOMS: atom_id res chain seq x y z
N MET A 1 -3.84 -12.40 -2.23
CA MET A 1 -4.41 -12.24 -3.60
C MET A 1 -5.18 -10.92 -3.82
N LEU A 2 -6.12 -10.51 -2.96
CA LEU A 2 -6.95 -9.30 -3.19
C LEU A 2 -6.23 -7.94 -3.03
N LYS A 3 -5.11 -7.86 -2.30
CA LYS A 3 -4.33 -6.61 -2.16
C LYS A 3 -3.76 -6.08 -3.48
N ARG A 4 -3.54 -6.95 -4.48
CA ARG A 4 -3.08 -6.54 -5.82
C ARG A 4 -4.21 -5.98 -6.69
N CYS A 5 -5.43 -6.48 -6.49
CA CYS A 5 -6.61 -5.93 -7.17
C CYS A 5 -6.84 -4.47 -6.78
N PHE A 6 -6.53 -4.07 -5.55
CA PHE A 6 -6.53 -2.66 -5.13
C PHE A 6 -5.67 -1.77 -6.04
N TYR A 7 -4.40 -2.13 -6.23
CA TYR A 7 -3.49 -1.34 -7.06
C TYR A 7 -3.91 -1.34 -8.53
N LEU A 8 -4.48 -2.44 -9.03
CA LEU A 8 -5.03 -2.50 -10.38
C LEU A 8 -6.26 -1.60 -10.55
N ILE A 9 -7.19 -1.60 -9.59
CA ILE A 9 -8.39 -0.76 -9.61
C ILE A 9 -8.01 0.71 -9.52
N ILE A 10 -7.15 1.09 -8.57
CA ILE A 10 -6.69 2.48 -8.43
C ILE A 10 -5.85 2.92 -9.63
N GLY A 11 -4.96 2.05 -10.12
CA GLY A 11 -4.16 2.33 -11.31
C GLY A 11 -5.04 2.55 -12.55
N ALA A 12 -6.07 1.72 -12.74
CA ALA A 12 -7.04 1.88 -13.80
C ALA A 12 -7.81 3.19 -13.66
N VAL A 13 -8.39 3.48 -12.49
CA VAL A 13 -9.14 4.72 -12.24
C VAL A 13 -8.26 5.96 -12.44
N TYR A 14 -7.02 5.94 -11.96
CA TYR A 14 -6.08 7.04 -12.14
C TYR A 14 -5.75 7.27 -13.62
N PHE A 15 -5.57 6.20 -14.39
CA PHE A 15 -5.21 6.31 -15.81
C PHE A 15 -6.40 6.69 -16.70
N THR A 16 -7.62 6.24 -16.38
CA THR A 16 -8.81 6.50 -17.21
C THR A 16 -9.52 7.80 -16.87
N PHE A 17 -9.67 8.13 -15.59
CA PHE A 17 -10.41 9.31 -15.14
C PHE A 17 -9.50 10.45 -14.64
N GLY A 18 -8.20 10.19 -14.57
CA GLY A 18 -7.23 11.17 -14.11
C GLY A 18 -7.29 11.43 -12.60
N ARG A 19 -6.39 12.31 -12.14
CA ARG A 19 -6.17 12.60 -10.71
C ARG A 19 -7.43 13.09 -9.97
N LYS A 20 -8.33 13.81 -10.65
CA LYS A 20 -9.51 14.45 -10.04
C LYS A 20 -10.48 13.44 -9.38
N TYR A 21 -10.55 12.22 -9.90
CA TYR A 21 -11.44 11.17 -9.39
C TYR A 21 -10.73 10.11 -8.54
N CYS A 22 -9.40 10.18 -8.44
CA CYS A 22 -8.62 9.22 -7.67
C CYS A 22 -8.89 9.32 -6.16
N LEU A 23 -9.03 10.55 -5.63
CA LEU A 23 -9.38 10.78 -4.22
C LEU A 23 -10.82 10.35 -3.89
N PRO A 24 -11.87 10.73 -4.66
CA PRO A 24 -13.22 10.22 -4.46
C PRO A 24 -13.32 8.69 -4.53
N ALA A 25 -12.60 8.05 -5.46
CA ALA A 25 -12.58 6.60 -5.60
C ALA A 25 -11.95 5.87 -4.39
N LEU A 26 -11.16 6.55 -3.57
CA LEU A 26 -10.63 6.05 -2.31
C LEU A 26 -11.61 6.24 -1.13
N ILE A 27 -12.43 7.30 -1.18
CA ILE A 27 -13.43 7.61 -0.15
C ILE A 27 -14.60 6.62 -0.19
N VAL A 28 -15.08 6.25 -1.39
CA VAL A 28 -16.25 5.36 -1.54
C VAL A 28 -16.04 4.00 -0.84
N PRO A 29 -14.91 3.28 -1.05
CA PRO A 29 -14.60 2.06 -0.32
C PRO A 29 -14.45 2.26 1.19
N MET A 30 -13.97 3.43 1.61
CA MET A 30 -13.78 3.75 3.01
C MET A 30 -15.12 3.98 3.73
N LEU A 31 -16.06 4.68 3.10
CA LEU A 31 -17.42 4.84 3.60
C LEU A 31 -18.15 3.50 3.64
N LEU A 32 -17.95 2.64 2.64
CA LEU A 32 -18.48 1.27 2.62
C LEU A 32 -17.96 0.43 3.81
N LEU A 33 -16.69 0.58 4.19
CA LEU A 33 -16.10 -0.12 5.34
C LEU A 33 -16.68 0.37 6.67
N SER A 34 -16.83 1.68 6.85
CA SER A 34 -17.48 2.27 8.02
C SER A 34 -18.96 1.87 8.10
N ALA A 35 -19.70 1.94 6.99
CA ALA A 35 -21.11 1.55 6.92
C ALA A 35 -21.30 0.06 7.25
N SER A 36 -20.46 -0.83 6.71
CA SER A 36 -20.52 -2.26 7.02
C SER A 36 -20.16 -2.59 8.48
N SER A 37 -19.32 -1.78 9.13
CA SER A 37 -19.06 -1.91 10.58
C SER A 37 -20.26 -1.53 11.46
N VAL A 38 -21.11 -0.60 11.00
CA VAL A 38 -22.37 -0.20 11.68
C VAL A 38 -23.48 -1.21 11.42
N LEU A 39 -23.54 -1.76 10.20
CA LEU A 39 -24.43 -2.87 9.86
C LEU A 39 -24.11 -4.16 10.64
N LYS A 40 -22.85 -4.34 11.07
CA LYS A 40 -22.44 -5.41 12.01
C LYS A 40 -23.17 -5.30 13.34
N SER A 41 -23.30 -4.10 13.90
CA SER A 41 -24.05 -3.89 15.15
C SER A 41 -25.56 -4.08 14.98
N LEU A 42 -26.05 -4.11 13.75
CA LEU A 42 -27.46 -4.32 13.40
C LEU A 42 -27.78 -5.77 12.99
N GLY A 43 -26.81 -6.70 13.06
CA GLY A 43 -27.08 -8.14 12.93
C GLY A 43 -26.97 -8.74 11.52
N HIS A 44 -26.41 -8.03 10.53
CA HIS A 44 -26.19 -8.58 9.17
C HIS A 44 -24.70 -8.88 8.87
N PRO A 45 -24.22 -10.13 9.02
CA PRO A 45 -22.80 -10.46 8.94
C PRO A 45 -22.22 -10.60 7.52
N LEU A 46 -23.07 -10.74 6.48
CA LEU A 46 -22.62 -11.09 5.11
C LEU A 46 -21.77 -9.99 4.43
N LEU A 47 -22.02 -8.71 4.71
CA LEU A 47 -21.29 -7.60 4.08
C LEU A 47 -19.86 -7.44 4.61
N ILE A 48 -19.56 -8.00 5.79
CA ILE A 48 -18.25 -7.88 6.44
C ILE A 48 -17.25 -8.84 5.79
N ASP A 49 -17.71 -10.02 5.37
CA ASP A 49 -16.83 -11.04 4.78
C ASP A 49 -16.32 -10.59 3.39
N VAL A 50 -17.18 -9.91 2.62
CA VAL A 50 -16.78 -9.25 1.36
C VAL A 50 -15.77 -8.13 1.65
N ASN A 51 -16.07 -7.26 2.61
CA ASN A 51 -15.26 -6.09 2.92
C ASN A 51 -13.86 -6.44 3.50
N SER A 52 -13.79 -7.50 4.31
CA SER A 52 -12.56 -8.14 4.81
C SER A 52 -11.71 -8.68 3.66
N LYS A 53 -12.33 -9.40 2.71
CA LYS A 53 -11.64 -9.99 1.55
C LYS A 53 -11.01 -8.91 0.65
N PHE A 54 -11.70 -7.79 0.41
CA PHE A 54 -11.20 -6.71 -0.46
C PHE A 54 -10.11 -5.82 0.16
N GLY A 55 -9.81 -5.98 1.46
CA GLY A 55 -8.71 -5.28 2.09
C GLY A 55 -8.91 -3.77 2.22
N PHE A 56 -10.16 -3.30 2.26
CA PHE A 56 -10.51 -1.87 2.27
C PHE A 56 -9.91 -1.09 3.45
N ILE A 57 -9.49 -1.77 4.52
CA ILE A 57 -8.72 -1.17 5.62
C ILE A 57 -7.44 -0.47 5.14
N HIS A 58 -6.82 -0.98 4.06
CA HIS A 58 -5.57 -0.42 3.51
C HIS A 58 -5.82 0.84 2.68
N TYR A 59 -7.05 1.04 2.16
CA TYR A 59 -7.40 2.18 1.31
C TYR A 59 -7.39 3.49 2.12
N ALA A 60 -7.82 3.41 3.37
CA ALA A 60 -7.84 4.54 4.28
C ALA A 60 -6.43 5.07 4.57
N TRP A 61 -5.46 4.18 4.80
CA TRP A 61 -4.05 4.54 4.97
C TRP A 61 -3.43 5.13 3.70
N PHE A 62 -3.73 4.54 2.54
CA PHE A 62 -3.27 5.07 1.26
C PHE A 62 -3.82 6.48 1.00
N MET A 63 -5.09 6.73 1.33
CA MET A 63 -5.73 8.03 1.19
C MET A 63 -5.08 9.10 2.07
N VAL A 64 -4.75 8.79 3.33
CA VAL A 64 -3.99 9.71 4.21
C VAL A 64 -2.66 10.09 3.54
N GLY A 65 -1.95 9.12 2.94
CA GLY A 65 -0.74 9.38 2.17
C GLY A 65 -0.96 10.32 0.98
N CYS A 66 -2.00 10.10 0.18
CA CYS A 66 -2.34 10.97 -0.94
C CYS A 66 -2.65 12.40 -0.49
N LEU A 67 -3.40 12.58 0.60
CA LEU A 67 -3.78 13.89 1.12
C LEU A 67 -2.58 14.64 1.71
N VAL A 68 -1.68 13.96 2.40
CA VAL A 68 -0.40 14.53 2.88
C VAL A 68 0.46 14.98 1.69
N TYR A 69 0.53 14.16 0.63
CA TYR A 69 1.26 14.52 -0.59
C TYR A 69 0.69 15.75 -1.31
N GLU A 70 -0.64 15.87 -1.40
CA GLU A 70 -1.28 17.06 -2.00
C GLU A 70 -1.00 18.33 -1.19
N ARG A 71 -0.94 18.21 0.14
CA ARG A 71 -0.59 19.30 1.04
C ARG A 71 0.85 19.77 0.83
N LEU A 72 1.80 18.85 0.65
CA LEU A 72 3.20 19.20 0.39
C LEU A 72 3.36 20.05 -0.89
N HIS A 73 2.48 19.87 -1.86
CA HIS A 73 2.48 20.61 -3.13
C HIS A 73 1.61 21.87 -3.13
N ARG A 74 1.18 22.36 -1.95
CA ARG A 74 0.34 23.56 -1.76
C ARG A 74 -0.95 23.56 -2.59
N ARG A 75 -1.57 22.39 -2.76
CA ARG A 75 -2.87 22.23 -3.42
C ARG A 75 -3.97 21.95 -2.41
N ASP A 76 -3.84 22.52 -1.22
CA ASP A 76 -4.71 22.25 -0.09
C ASP A 76 -6.04 23.00 -0.20
N LYS A 77 -7.10 22.30 0.21
CA LYS A 77 -8.45 22.84 0.37
C LYS A 77 -8.96 22.42 1.73
N LEU A 78 -9.85 23.22 2.34
CA LEU A 78 -10.34 22.98 3.71
C LEU A 78 -10.90 21.56 3.91
N TYR A 79 -11.56 21.00 2.88
CA TYR A 79 -12.11 19.64 2.96
C TYR A 79 -11.04 18.54 3.05
N HIS A 80 -9.79 18.77 2.63
CA HIS A 80 -8.71 17.79 2.80
C HIS A 80 -8.39 17.55 4.27
N TYR A 81 -8.48 18.59 5.13
CA TYR A 81 -8.26 18.46 6.57
C TYR A 81 -9.35 17.60 7.21
N ALA A 82 -10.61 17.92 6.93
CA ALA A 82 -11.75 17.13 7.41
C ALA A 82 -11.64 15.66 6.96
N LEU A 83 -11.22 15.43 5.71
CA LEU A 83 -11.08 14.09 5.17
C LEU A 83 -9.92 13.31 5.81
N THR A 84 -8.76 13.95 6.05
CA THR A 84 -7.66 13.30 6.78
C THR A 84 -8.04 12.93 8.21
N VAL A 85 -8.73 13.82 8.93
CA VAL A 85 -9.16 13.55 10.31
C VAL A 85 -10.18 12.41 10.34
N LEU A 86 -11.18 12.46 9.45
CA LEU A 86 -12.16 11.38 9.30
C LEU A 86 -11.47 10.04 9.01
N ALA A 87 -10.44 10.07 8.14
CA ALA A 87 -9.73 8.87 7.76
C ALA A 87 -8.97 8.22 8.92
N LEU A 88 -8.33 9.05 9.74
CA LEU A 88 -7.61 8.62 10.93
C LEU A 88 -8.56 8.08 11.99
N LEU A 89 -9.68 8.76 12.23
CA LEU A 89 -10.68 8.32 13.21
C LEU A 89 -11.25 6.95 12.86
N ILE A 90 -11.57 6.70 11.59
CA ILE A 90 -12.07 5.39 11.14
C ILE A 90 -11.02 4.30 11.37
N ASN A 91 -9.74 4.57 11.07
CA ASN A 91 -8.66 3.59 11.29
C ASN A 91 -8.42 3.31 12.77
N PHE A 92 -8.31 4.34 13.60
CA PHE A 92 -8.10 4.15 15.04
C PHE A 92 -9.27 3.43 15.69
N SER A 93 -10.50 3.75 15.31
CA SER A 93 -11.70 3.05 15.79
C SER A 93 -11.68 1.56 15.41
N TYR A 94 -11.32 1.25 14.16
CA TYR A 94 -11.22 -0.14 13.71
C TYR A 94 -10.14 -0.93 14.46
N TYR A 95 -8.93 -0.37 14.58
CA TYR A 95 -7.80 -1.06 15.24
C TYR A 95 -7.99 -1.19 16.75
N ALA A 96 -8.55 -0.17 17.42
CA ALA A 96 -8.88 -0.23 18.84
C ALA A 96 -9.92 -1.34 19.12
N LYS A 97 -10.93 -1.50 18.26
CA LYS A 97 -11.96 -2.53 18.41
C LYS A 97 -11.47 -3.94 18.12
N ASN A 98 -10.56 -4.13 17.18
CA ASN A 98 -10.16 -5.46 16.71
C ASN A 98 -8.87 -6.00 17.34
N SER A 99 -7.96 -5.11 17.74
CA SER A 99 -6.61 -5.48 18.24
C SER A 99 -6.28 -4.85 19.60
N GLY A 100 -7.21 -4.10 20.18
CA GLY A 100 -7.05 -3.43 21.47
C GLY A 100 -6.34 -2.08 21.38
N VAL A 101 -6.47 -1.26 22.42
CA VAL A 101 -5.95 0.12 22.47
C VAL A 101 -4.42 0.16 22.36
N VAL A 102 -3.73 -0.87 22.85
CA VAL A 102 -2.27 -0.98 22.78
C VAL A 102 -1.76 -1.03 21.34
N ALA A 103 -2.53 -1.59 20.40
CA ALA A 103 -2.18 -1.64 18.98
C ALA A 103 -2.23 -0.27 18.28
N VAL A 104 -2.88 0.73 18.89
CA VAL A 104 -2.97 2.10 18.35
C VAL A 104 -1.64 2.85 18.53
N VAL A 105 -0.87 2.54 19.58
CA VAL A 105 0.42 3.19 19.87
C VAL A 105 1.45 3.01 18.74
N PRO A 106 1.79 1.79 18.27
CA PRO A 106 2.70 1.63 17.15
C PRO A 106 2.15 2.23 15.85
N LEU A 107 0.83 2.22 15.67
CA LEU A 107 0.14 2.83 14.54
C LEU A 107 0.38 4.35 14.48
N LEU A 108 0.21 5.02 15.63
CA LEU A 108 0.47 6.44 15.80
C LEU A 108 1.94 6.77 15.55
N LEU A 109 2.86 5.96 16.08
CA LEU A 109 4.30 6.15 15.88
C LEU A 109 4.69 6.07 14.40
N VAL A 110 4.21 5.04 13.68
CA VAL A 110 4.46 4.90 12.25
C VAL A 110 3.87 6.06 11.47
N MET A 111 2.69 6.54 11.83
CA MET A 111 2.06 7.69 11.19
C MET A 111 2.85 8.98 11.40
N LEU A 112 3.25 9.27 12.64
CA LEU A 112 4.06 10.44 12.97
C LEU A 112 5.41 10.38 12.24
N PHE A 113 6.03 9.21 12.19
CA PHE A 113 7.25 8.98 11.42
C PHE A 113 7.04 9.24 9.92
N PHE A 114 5.96 8.71 9.35
CA PHE A 114 5.62 8.93 7.95
C PHE A 114 5.41 10.41 7.63
N ILE A 115 4.63 11.13 8.43
CA ILE A 115 4.42 12.58 8.26
C ILE A 115 5.73 13.33 8.44
N ALA A 116 6.51 13.03 9.48
CA ALA A 116 7.80 13.65 9.73
C ALA A 116 8.78 13.43 8.56
N SER A 117 8.71 12.28 7.88
CA SER A 117 9.52 12.00 6.68
C SER A 117 9.26 12.96 5.52
N PHE A 118 8.08 13.59 5.44
CA PHE A 118 7.79 14.57 4.38
C PHE A 118 8.23 15.99 4.73
N TYR A 119 8.27 16.33 6.03
CA TYR A 119 8.62 17.68 6.49
C TYR A 119 10.11 17.83 6.86
N SER A 120 10.77 16.75 7.26
CA SER A 120 12.17 16.77 7.70
C SER A 120 13.12 16.39 6.58
N ARG A 121 13.90 17.37 6.11
CA ARG A 121 15.03 17.17 5.19
C ARG A 121 16.12 16.24 5.75
N GLN A 122 16.18 16.07 7.07
CA GLN A 122 17.12 15.15 7.69
C GLN A 122 16.65 13.71 7.50
N ILE A 123 15.38 13.42 7.80
CA ILE A 123 14.79 12.08 7.62
C ILE A 123 14.82 11.68 6.15
N GLU A 124 14.49 12.60 5.24
CA GLU A 124 14.58 12.39 3.79
C GLU A 124 16.01 12.00 3.35
N ARG A 125 17.05 12.67 3.87
CA ARG A 125 18.46 12.33 3.59
C ARG A 125 18.86 10.94 4.08
N TRP A 126 18.34 10.52 5.25
CA TRP A 126 18.58 9.17 5.77
C TRP A 126 17.83 8.10 4.95
N LEU A 127 16.59 8.36 4.56
CA LEU A 127 15.80 7.43 3.74
C LEU A 127 16.27 7.36 2.28
N SER A 128 16.96 8.40 1.79
CA SER A 128 17.52 8.43 0.43
C SER A 128 18.91 7.79 0.31
N LEU A 129 19.44 7.19 1.38
CA LEU A 129 20.67 6.41 1.30
C LEU A 129 20.53 5.27 0.29
N ARG A 130 21.64 4.93 -0.38
CA ARG A 130 21.69 3.90 -1.45
C ARG A 130 21.10 2.55 -1.03
N PHE A 131 21.25 2.19 0.25
CA PHE A 131 20.70 0.96 0.80
C PHE A 131 19.15 0.96 0.85
N PHE A 132 18.56 2.00 1.45
CA PHE A 132 17.10 2.12 1.57
C PHE A 132 16.42 2.33 0.21
N THR A 133 17.05 3.09 -0.68
CA THR A 133 16.56 3.27 -2.06
C THR A 133 16.66 1.99 -2.88
N ALA A 134 17.72 1.18 -2.72
CA ALA A 134 17.82 -0.14 -3.35
C ALA A 134 16.74 -1.11 -2.83
N ILE A 135 16.49 -1.12 -1.52
CA ILE A 135 15.38 -1.91 -0.94
C ILE A 135 14.04 -1.42 -1.47
N GLY A 136 13.83 -0.10 -1.51
CA GLY A 136 12.61 0.51 -2.06
C GLY A 136 12.39 0.13 -3.52
N PHE A 137 13.44 0.10 -4.34
CA PHE A 137 13.37 -0.33 -5.74
C PHE A 137 12.88 -1.78 -5.88
N VAL A 138 13.42 -2.69 -5.07
CA VAL A 138 13.03 -4.12 -5.07
C VAL A 138 11.67 -4.35 -4.41
N SER A 139 11.27 -3.45 -3.51
CA SER A 139 10.09 -3.62 -2.64
C SER A 139 8.81 -3.85 -3.43
N TYR A 140 8.66 -3.25 -4.61
CA TYR A 140 7.46 -3.42 -5.43
C TYR A 140 7.35 -4.84 -5.98
N ALA A 141 8.41 -5.34 -6.63
CA ALA A 141 8.44 -6.71 -7.15
C ALA A 141 8.30 -7.72 -6.00
N LEU A 142 8.99 -7.48 -4.89
CA LEU A 142 8.89 -8.31 -3.69
C LEU A 142 7.47 -8.30 -3.12
N TYR A 143 6.83 -7.14 -3.03
CA TYR A 143 5.46 -7.00 -2.54
C TYR A 143 4.47 -7.83 -3.37
N LEU A 144 4.63 -7.87 -4.69
CA LEU A 144 3.76 -8.65 -5.57
C LEU A 144 3.92 -10.17 -5.40
N ILE A 145 5.15 -10.64 -5.19
CA ILE A 145 5.46 -12.07 -5.15
C ILE A 145 5.43 -12.65 -3.74
N HIS A 146 5.80 -11.88 -2.71
CA HIS A 146 6.07 -12.42 -1.38
C HIS A 146 4.85 -13.14 -0.79
N GLU A 147 3.67 -12.52 -0.80
CA GLU A 147 2.49 -13.09 -0.12
C GLU A 147 2.12 -14.48 -0.69
N ASN A 148 1.96 -14.60 -2.00
CA ASN A 148 1.53 -15.87 -2.59
C ASN A 148 2.66 -16.89 -2.69
N LEU A 149 3.87 -16.46 -3.07
CA LEU A 149 4.98 -17.37 -3.34
C LEU A 149 5.60 -17.88 -2.04
N MET A 150 5.72 -17.02 -1.01
CA MET A 150 6.20 -17.43 0.31
C MET A 150 5.26 -18.47 0.93
N ILE A 151 3.94 -18.24 0.91
CA ILE A 151 2.97 -19.20 1.44
C ILE A 151 3.03 -20.53 0.68
N ALA A 152 3.09 -20.51 -0.66
CA ALA A 152 3.16 -21.72 -1.46
C ALA A 152 4.45 -22.53 -1.20
N ILE A 153 5.60 -21.86 -1.08
CA ILE A 153 6.89 -22.48 -0.76
C ILE A 153 6.84 -23.09 0.65
N LEU A 154 6.35 -22.33 1.65
CA LEU A 154 6.25 -22.81 3.03
C LEU A 154 5.35 -24.04 3.14
N ILE A 155 4.17 -24.05 2.50
CA ILE A 155 3.27 -25.21 2.52
C ILE A 155 3.92 -26.43 1.85
N LYS A 156 4.59 -26.24 0.70
CA LYS A 156 5.29 -27.35 0.03
C LYS A 156 6.43 -27.89 0.88
N LEU A 157 7.29 -27.04 1.43
CA LEU A 157 8.45 -27.47 2.22
C LEU A 157 8.05 -28.10 3.56
N ASN A 158 6.96 -27.64 4.17
CA ASN A 158 6.40 -28.27 5.37
C ASN A 158 6.04 -29.76 5.15
N GLY A 159 5.67 -30.14 3.92
CA GLY A 159 5.43 -31.54 3.57
C GLY A 159 6.68 -32.43 3.53
N TYR A 160 7.87 -31.84 3.34
CA TYR A 160 9.13 -32.58 3.17
C TYR A 160 10.06 -32.49 4.38
N ILE A 161 10.03 -31.39 5.14
CA ILE A 161 10.95 -31.12 6.25
C ILE A 161 10.17 -31.12 7.55
N LYS A 162 10.42 -32.10 8.41
CA LYS A 162 9.76 -32.26 9.73
C LYS A 162 10.57 -31.70 10.90
N SER A 163 11.70 -31.04 10.64
CA SER A 163 12.53 -30.45 11.69
C SER A 163 11.99 -29.08 12.10
N GLU A 164 11.59 -28.95 13.38
CA GLU A 164 11.00 -27.71 13.91
C GLU A 164 11.97 -26.52 13.90
N ALA A 165 13.26 -26.78 14.13
CA ALA A 165 14.30 -25.75 14.07
C ALA A 165 14.42 -25.15 12.65
N VAL A 166 14.35 -26.02 11.62
CA VAL A 166 14.40 -25.59 10.22
C VAL A 166 13.13 -24.84 9.84
N MET A 167 11.95 -25.31 10.28
CA MET A 167 10.67 -24.65 10.01
C MET A 167 10.59 -23.23 10.61
N THR A 168 11.23 -22.99 11.76
CA THR A 168 11.24 -21.66 12.40
C THR A 168 12.11 -20.65 11.63
N MET A 169 13.25 -21.10 11.08
CA MET A 169 14.12 -20.27 10.24
C MET A 169 13.64 -20.15 8.79
N LEU A 170 12.74 -21.03 8.35
CA LEU A 170 12.30 -21.15 6.97
C LEU A 170 11.69 -19.86 6.39
N PRO A 171 10.83 -19.10 7.10
CA PRO A 171 10.29 -17.85 6.57
C PRO A 171 11.37 -16.81 6.26
N VAL A 172 12.45 -16.76 7.06
CA VAL A 172 13.57 -15.84 6.86
C VAL A 172 14.36 -16.24 5.61
N VAL A 173 14.64 -17.54 5.45
CA VAL A 173 15.33 -18.06 4.27
C VAL A 173 14.51 -17.82 3.01
N VAL A 174 13.21 -18.14 3.05
CA VAL A 174 12.31 -17.94 1.91
C VAL A 174 12.18 -16.46 1.57
N ALA A 175 12.02 -15.58 2.57
CA ALA A 175 11.98 -14.13 2.34
C ALA A 175 13.28 -13.61 1.69
N SER A 176 14.44 -14.12 2.11
CA SER A 176 15.74 -13.75 1.54
C SER A 176 15.88 -14.19 0.08
N VAL A 177 15.45 -15.43 -0.24
CA VAL A 177 15.42 -15.93 -1.62
C VAL A 177 14.47 -15.09 -2.48
N LEU A 178 13.29 -14.77 -1.97
CA LEU A 178 12.31 -13.94 -2.67
C LEU A 178 12.81 -12.51 -2.90
N TYR A 179 13.53 -11.93 -1.94
CA TYR A 179 14.20 -10.64 -2.13
C TYR A 179 15.20 -10.71 -3.29
N TYR A 180 16.01 -11.76 -3.37
CA TYR A 180 16.97 -11.92 -4.46
C TYR A 180 16.29 -12.07 -5.83
N VAL A 181 15.21 -12.86 -5.89
CA VAL A 181 14.38 -12.99 -7.12
C VAL A 181 13.76 -11.65 -7.50
N ALA A 182 13.19 -10.92 -6.55
CA ALA A 182 12.62 -9.60 -6.79
C ALA A 182 13.68 -8.60 -7.27
N TRP A 183 14.90 -8.68 -6.75
CA TRP A 183 16.02 -7.85 -7.17
C TRP A 183 16.43 -8.14 -8.62
N LEU A 184 16.50 -9.42 -9.01
CA LEU A 184 16.75 -9.82 -10.40
C LEU A 184 15.66 -9.29 -11.34
N ILE A 185 14.39 -9.43 -10.96
CA ILE A 185 13.25 -8.94 -11.76
C ILE A 185 13.35 -7.42 -11.93
N SER A 186 13.56 -6.68 -10.84
CA SER A 186 13.60 -5.22 -10.89
C SER A 186 14.82 -4.73 -11.69
N LYS A 187 15.97 -5.38 -11.52
CA LYS A 187 17.22 -4.99 -12.20
C LYS A 187 17.23 -5.33 -13.70
N TYR A 188 16.63 -6.44 -14.11
CA TYR A 188 16.74 -6.94 -15.49
C TYR A 188 15.43 -6.92 -16.27
N ALA A 189 14.32 -7.39 -15.67
CA ALA A 189 13.05 -7.51 -16.37
C ALA A 189 12.36 -6.15 -16.56
N GLU A 190 12.38 -5.28 -15.54
CA GLU A 190 11.75 -3.95 -15.62
C GLU A 190 12.40 -3.02 -16.67
N PRO A 191 13.73 -2.87 -16.74
CA PRO A 191 14.35 -2.08 -17.81
C PRO A 191 14.19 -2.72 -19.20
N ALA A 192 14.24 -4.05 -19.32
CA ALA A 192 14.00 -4.74 -20.60
C ALA A 192 12.57 -4.49 -21.11
N LEU A 193 11.56 -4.64 -20.24
CA LEU A 193 10.17 -4.38 -20.57
C LEU A 193 9.93 -2.89 -20.86
N ARG A 194 10.54 -1.98 -20.09
CA ARG A 194 10.45 -0.54 -20.34
C ARG A 194 11.06 -0.15 -21.68
N ASN A 195 12.18 -0.75 -22.07
CA ASN A 195 12.80 -0.51 -23.37
C ASN A 195 11.95 -1.07 -24.52
N ALA A 196 11.33 -2.24 -24.33
CA ALA A 196 10.38 -2.80 -25.29
C ALA A 196 9.12 -1.91 -25.45
N LEU A 197 8.59 -1.34 -24.36
CA LEU A 197 7.40 -0.48 -24.38
C LEU A 197 7.68 0.97 -24.81
N LYS A 198 8.89 1.50 -24.57
CA LYS A 198 9.30 2.84 -25.04
C LYS A 198 9.26 2.97 -26.56
N TRP A 199 9.37 1.86 -27.30
CA TRP A 199 9.19 1.83 -28.76
C TRP A 199 7.80 2.32 -29.20
N LYS A 200 6.77 2.31 -28.33
CA LYS A 200 5.40 2.74 -28.65
C LYS A 200 4.94 4.06 -28.00
N ARG A 201 5.76 4.72 -27.18
CA ARG A 201 5.37 6.03 -26.61
C ARG A 201 5.89 7.17 -27.49
N GLN A 202 5.04 7.67 -28.37
CA GLN A 202 5.16 9.05 -28.84
C GLN A 202 5.12 9.99 -27.62
N PRO A 203 5.97 11.02 -27.58
CA PRO A 203 5.96 11.99 -26.47
C PRO A 203 4.58 12.64 -26.39
N ALA A 204 4.02 12.69 -25.18
CA ALA A 204 2.78 13.41 -24.93
C ALA A 204 2.96 14.88 -25.33
N PRO A 205 1.97 15.53 -25.98
CA PRO A 205 2.05 16.95 -26.30
C PRO A 205 2.31 17.74 -25.02
N GLN A 206 3.32 18.61 -25.07
CA GLN A 206 3.60 19.54 -23.98
C GLN A 206 2.34 20.38 -23.73
N ALA A 207 1.77 20.28 -22.52
CA ALA A 207 0.69 21.16 -22.12
C ALA A 207 1.22 22.59 -22.16
N GLY A 208 0.73 23.37 -23.12
CA GLY A 208 1.16 24.73 -23.37
C GLY A 208 1.10 25.58 -22.10
N SER A 209 2.18 26.30 -21.85
CA SER A 209 2.22 27.46 -20.98
C SER A 209 1.26 28.53 -21.52
N GLY A 210 0.03 28.51 -21.06
CA GLY A 210 -0.90 29.63 -21.19
C GLY A 210 -0.58 30.64 -20.10
N LEU A 211 0.10 31.71 -20.50
CA LEU A 211 0.15 33.01 -19.82
C LEU A 211 -1.27 33.54 -19.57
#